data_AF-X0YWJ2-F1
#
_entry.id   AF-X0YWJ2-F1
#
_cell.length_a   1.000
_cell.length_b   1.000
_cell.length_c   1.000
_cell.angle_alpha   90.00
_cell.angle_beta   90.00
_cell.angle_gamma   90.00
#
_symmetry.space_group_name_H-M   'P 1'
#
loop_
_entity.id
_entity.type
_entity.pdbx_description
1 polymer ?
#
loop_
_entity_poly.entity_id
_entity_poly.type
_entity_poly.pdbx_seq_one_letter_code
_entity_poly.pdbx_strand_id
1 'polypeptide(L)'
;MSEPTSALSYYDLILRVARETAIAYYGSTGNEPAMIPVDAHDLDLCKKIVNDAIRMFIADAPPKGWRWMRRIMSVVLTATRVTGIVDSIPVANQLTDATLITAYDTDDDLKDWYCYILTGTGAGSYAKITGYAKATGTITVTDWLDAYGNLGGTDPVATDTFAITPVETVGGDISRYPLAENFGGEVNGEIHYEANTNHAAIINWRDEAYIRARRAVTVITGYPQFAAIRPLEFYAGGTGPKRRWELIEFQSCRV
;
A
#
# COMPACT_ATOMS: atom_id res chain seq x y z
N MET A 1 15.26 -5.40 3.99
CA MET A 1 15.75 -5.52 5.38
C MET A 1 15.07 -6.73 5.99
N SER A 2 15.84 -7.79 6.28
CA SER A 2 15.32 -8.94 7.03
C SER A 2 14.96 -8.51 8.44
N GLU A 3 13.82 -8.93 8.95
CA GLU A 3 13.44 -8.74 10.35
C GLU A 3 14.55 -9.29 11.26
N PRO A 4 14.87 -8.63 12.39
CA PRO A 4 15.81 -9.19 13.34
C PRO A 4 15.22 -10.49 13.89
N THR A 5 15.92 -11.61 13.67
CA THR A 5 15.54 -13.00 14.00
C THR A 5 15.44 -13.30 15.49
N SER A 6 15.32 -12.28 16.34
CA SER A 6 15.08 -12.37 17.78
C SER A 6 13.58 -12.34 18.12
N ALA A 7 12.73 -12.90 17.25
CA ALA A 7 11.31 -13.09 17.54
C ALA A 7 11.17 -14.27 18.51
N LEU A 8 11.09 -13.97 19.82
CA LEU A 8 10.73 -14.95 20.83
C LEU A 8 9.23 -15.23 20.72
N SER A 9 8.86 -16.51 20.61
CA SER A 9 7.46 -16.91 20.69
C SER A 9 6.95 -16.78 22.13
N TYR A 10 5.63 -16.79 22.31
CA TYR A 10 5.02 -16.81 23.65
C TYR A 10 5.53 -17.99 24.50
N TYR A 11 5.81 -19.12 23.84
CA TYR A 11 6.39 -20.30 24.47
C TYR A 11 7.81 -20.02 25.00
N ASP A 12 8.65 -19.34 24.21
CA ASP A 12 10.01 -18.98 24.62
C ASP A 12 10.02 -17.98 25.78
N LEU A 13 9.04 -17.06 25.82
CA LEU A 13 8.87 -16.11 26.92
C LEU A 13 8.47 -16.83 28.22
N ILE A 14 7.53 -17.78 28.17
CA ILE A 14 7.15 -18.59 29.34
C ILE A 14 8.35 -19.38 29.86
N LEU A 15 9.09 -20.03 28.96
CA LEU A 15 10.26 -20.81 29.32
C LEU A 15 11.35 -19.94 29.95
N ARG A 16 11.54 -18.71 29.46
CA ARG A 16 12.46 -17.73 30.05
C ARG A 16 12.03 -17.36 31.48
N VAL A 17 10.75 -17.03 31.67
CA VAL A 17 10.21 -16.70 33.00
C VAL A 17 10.39 -17.88 33.95
N ALA A 18 10.03 -19.10 33.53
CA ALA A 18 10.17 -20.30 34.35
C ALA A 18 11.62 -20.60 34.77
N ARG A 19 12.61 -20.29 33.92
CA ARG A 19 14.03 -20.40 34.27
C ARG A 19 14.44 -19.37 35.32
N GLU A 20 14.07 -18.11 35.13
CA GLU A 20 14.43 -17.02 36.04
C GLU A 20 13.74 -17.16 37.42
N THR A 21 12.52 -17.69 37.45
CA THR A 21 11.78 -17.96 38.70
C THR A 21 12.08 -19.34 39.31
N ALA A 22 13.02 -20.09 38.72
CA ALA A 22 13.46 -21.41 39.19
C ALA A 22 12.36 -22.48 39.33
N ILE A 23 11.29 -22.37 38.54
CA ILE A 23 10.16 -23.33 38.47
C ILE A 23 10.14 -24.14 37.16
N ALA A 24 11.16 -23.97 36.31
CA ALA A 24 11.30 -24.75 35.09
C ALA A 24 11.36 -26.25 35.37
N TYR A 25 10.77 -27.04 34.48
CA TYR A 25 10.78 -28.49 34.57
C TYR A 25 12.03 -29.05 33.87
N TYR A 26 12.76 -29.95 34.54
CA TYR A 26 14.02 -30.55 34.04
C TYR A 26 13.90 -32.07 33.81
N GLY A 27 12.70 -32.54 33.48
CA GLY A 27 12.42 -33.97 33.34
C GLY A 27 12.29 -34.68 34.69
N SER A 28 11.82 -35.93 34.67
CA SER A 28 11.64 -36.74 35.89
C SER A 28 12.96 -37.09 36.58
N THR A 29 14.08 -36.96 35.87
CA THR A 29 15.44 -37.24 36.35
C THR A 29 16.26 -35.99 36.64
N GLY A 30 15.73 -34.78 36.37
CA GLY A 30 16.43 -33.52 36.61
C GLY A 30 17.57 -33.18 35.64
N ASN A 31 17.79 -34.01 34.61
CA ASN A 31 18.89 -33.88 33.66
C ASN A 31 18.46 -33.39 32.26
N GLU A 32 17.17 -33.08 32.05
CA GLU A 32 16.67 -32.61 30.77
C GLU A 32 16.84 -31.09 30.63
N PRO A 33 16.89 -30.55 29.39
CA PRO A 33 16.86 -29.11 29.18
C PRO A 33 15.61 -28.50 29.83
N ALA A 34 15.74 -27.30 30.38
CA ALA A 34 14.62 -26.59 31.01
C ALA A 34 13.44 -26.46 30.04
N MET A 35 12.32 -27.05 30.45
CA MET A 35 11.01 -27.02 29.80
C MET A 35 10.04 -26.17 30.63
N ILE A 36 8.90 -25.87 30.03
CA ILE A 36 7.78 -25.20 30.70
C ILE A 36 7.29 -26.05 31.89
N PRO A 37 6.88 -25.43 33.01
CA PRO A 37 6.36 -26.16 34.17
C PRO A 37 5.19 -27.07 33.80
N VAL A 38 5.21 -28.30 34.34
CA VAL A 38 4.14 -29.29 34.16
C VAL A 38 2.99 -29.03 35.15
N ASP A 39 3.30 -28.43 36.30
CA ASP A 39 2.29 -28.07 37.30
C ASP A 39 1.38 -26.94 36.78
N ALA A 40 0.07 -27.14 36.96
CA ALA A 40 -0.96 -26.24 36.45
C ALA A 40 -0.93 -24.84 37.12
N HIS A 41 -0.54 -24.77 38.40
CA HIS A 41 -0.44 -23.51 39.14
C HIS A 41 0.77 -22.70 38.65
N ASP A 42 1.93 -23.35 38.52
CA ASP A 42 3.18 -22.71 38.09
C ASP A 42 3.10 -22.23 36.64
N LEU A 43 2.43 -23.00 35.77
CA LEU A 43 2.16 -22.60 34.39
C LEU A 43 1.25 -21.36 34.31
N ASP A 44 0.18 -21.31 35.11
CA ASP A 44 -0.73 -20.15 35.15
C ASP A 44 -0.02 -18.89 35.66
N LEU A 45 0.85 -19.04 36.66
CA LEU A 45 1.67 -17.97 37.19
C LEU A 45 2.63 -17.41 36.12
N CYS A 46 3.31 -18.29 35.37
CA CYS A 46 4.17 -17.86 34.26
C CYS A 46 3.37 -17.10 33.18
N LYS A 47 2.19 -17.61 32.79
CA LYS A 47 1.33 -16.96 31.80
C LYS A 47 0.89 -15.56 32.24
N LYS A 48 0.51 -15.39 33.52
CA LYS A 48 0.14 -14.09 34.09
C LYS A 48 1.29 -13.10 34.01
N ILE A 49 2.49 -13.51 34.44
CA ILE A 49 3.69 -12.65 34.39
C ILE A 49 4.00 -12.21 32.94
N VAL A 50 3.97 -13.13 31.98
CA VAL A 50 4.23 -12.78 30.57
C VAL A 50 3.16 -11.82 30.04
N ASN A 51 1.88 -12.08 30.35
CA ASN A 51 0.78 -11.20 29.91
C ASN A 51 0.87 -9.81 30.53
N ASP A 52 1.23 -9.71 31.81
CA ASP A 52 1.40 -8.42 32.48
C ASP A 52 2.64 -7.68 31.99
N ALA A 53 3.73 -8.39 31.67
CA ALA A 53 4.90 -7.79 31.02
C ALA A 53 4.57 -7.23 29.63
N ILE A 54 3.76 -7.94 28.84
CA ILE A 54 3.27 -7.45 27.54
C ILE A 54 2.40 -6.21 27.75
N ARG A 55 1.50 -6.21 28.74
CA ARG A 55 0.67 -5.04 29.08
C ARG A 55 1.52 -3.85 29.52
N MET A 56 2.53 -4.06 30.36
CA MET A 56 3.45 -3.02 30.79
C MET A 56 4.27 -2.47 29.62
N PHE A 57 4.77 -3.34 28.74
CA PHE A 57 5.47 -2.92 27.53
C PHE A 57 4.59 -2.07 26.60
N ILE A 58 3.31 -2.40 26.48
CA ILE A 58 2.35 -1.61 25.70
C ILE A 58 2.02 -0.28 26.41
N ALA A 59 1.85 -0.30 27.73
CA ALA A 59 1.44 0.85 28.52
C ALA A 59 2.57 1.89 28.69
N ASP A 60 3.82 1.45 28.83
CA ASP A 60 5.02 2.30 28.93
C ASP A 60 5.63 2.56 27.53
N ALA A 61 4.77 2.76 26.54
CA ALA A 61 5.23 3.19 25.24
C ALA A 61 5.84 4.60 25.37
N PRO A 62 7.03 4.87 24.78
CA PRO A 62 7.58 6.22 24.76
C PRO A 62 6.58 7.19 24.11
N PRO A 63 6.71 8.53 24.31
CA PRO A 63 5.75 9.51 23.78
C PRO A 63 5.53 9.43 22.26
N LYS A 64 6.46 8.80 21.54
CA LYS A 64 6.41 8.56 20.09
C LYS A 64 6.02 7.11 19.72
N GLY A 65 5.48 6.32 20.66
CA GLY A 65 5.14 4.91 20.45
C GLY A 65 6.37 4.03 20.17
N TRP A 66 6.16 2.72 20.12
CA TRP A 66 7.22 1.81 19.70
C TRP A 66 7.52 1.94 18.21
N ARG A 67 8.77 1.76 17.78
CA ARG A 67 9.15 1.85 16.35
C ARG A 67 8.43 0.83 15.46
N TRP A 68 7.99 -0.30 16.01
CA TRP A 68 7.13 -1.24 15.29
C TRP A 68 5.67 -0.75 15.15
N MET A 69 5.24 0.20 15.98
CA MET A 69 3.99 0.93 15.81
C MET A 69 4.13 2.09 14.80
N ARG A 70 5.33 2.66 14.62
CA ARG A 70 5.63 3.72 13.64
C ARG A 70 6.52 3.21 12.52
N ARG A 71 5.92 2.47 11.60
CA ARG A 71 6.59 1.97 10.39
C ARG A 71 6.90 3.13 9.44
N ILE A 72 8.08 3.11 8.82
CA ILE A 72 8.39 4.03 7.72
C ILE A 72 7.49 3.66 6.55
N MET A 73 6.68 4.62 6.11
CA MET A 73 5.88 4.53 4.90
C MET A 73 6.74 4.99 3.72
N SER A 74 6.66 4.25 2.61
CA SER A 74 7.28 4.65 1.35
C SER A 74 6.21 4.71 0.27
N VAL A 75 6.28 5.73 -0.56
CA VAL A 75 5.42 5.93 -1.73
C VAL A 75 6.33 6.31 -2.89
N VAL A 76 6.13 5.67 -4.05
CA VAL A 76 6.85 6.00 -5.28
C VAL A 76 5.96 6.93 -6.11
N LEU A 77 6.47 8.13 -6.40
CA LEU A 77 5.77 9.12 -7.20
C LEU A 77 6.14 8.98 -8.68
N THR A 78 5.20 9.25 -9.57
CA THR A 78 5.44 9.27 -11.02
C THR A 78 4.84 10.50 -11.68
N ALA A 79 5.55 11.04 -12.67
CA ALA A 79 5.00 12.04 -13.59
C ALA A 79 4.43 11.40 -14.87
N THR A 80 4.70 10.11 -15.10
CA THR A 80 4.31 9.42 -16.31
C THR A 80 2.86 8.98 -16.21
N ARG A 81 2.03 9.53 -17.10
CA ARG A 81 0.65 9.12 -17.33
C ARG A 81 0.41 9.08 -18.82
N VAL A 82 0.06 7.90 -19.34
CA VAL A 82 -0.34 7.74 -20.74
C VAL A 82 -1.85 7.66 -20.79
N THR A 83 -2.47 8.43 -21.67
CA THR A 83 -3.93 8.42 -21.85
C THR A 83 -4.27 8.10 -23.29
N GLY A 84 -5.32 7.32 -23.50
CA GLY A 84 -5.76 6.90 -24.83
C GLY A 84 -7.24 6.56 -24.87
N ILE A 85 -7.68 6.11 -26.04
CA ILE A 85 -9.04 5.65 -26.31
C ILE A 85 -8.93 4.19 -26.73
N VAL A 86 -9.81 3.34 -26.20
CA VAL A 86 -9.88 1.93 -26.58
C VAL A 86 -10.39 1.83 -28.01
N ASP A 87 -9.58 1.26 -28.90
CA ASP A 87 -9.98 1.00 -30.27
C ASP A 87 -10.84 -0.27 -30.37
N SER A 88 -10.45 -1.33 -29.66
CA SER A 88 -11.18 -2.60 -29.65
C SER A 88 -10.84 -3.50 -28.46
N ILE A 89 -11.73 -4.47 -28.23
CA ILE A 89 -11.61 -5.52 -27.20
C ILE A 89 -11.63 -6.87 -27.92
N PRO A 90 -10.47 -7.45 -28.25
CA PRO A 90 -10.41 -8.70 -29.01
C PRO A 90 -10.96 -9.89 -28.22
N VAL A 91 -10.70 -9.91 -26.91
CA VAL A 91 -11.11 -10.94 -25.96
C VAL A 91 -11.33 -10.28 -24.59
N ALA A 92 -12.12 -10.90 -23.72
CA ALA A 92 -12.22 -10.48 -22.32
C ALA A 92 -10.81 -10.40 -21.70
N ASN A 93 -10.57 -9.41 -20.83
CA ASN A 93 -9.26 -9.11 -20.24
C ASN A 93 -8.17 -8.62 -21.21
N GLN A 94 -8.54 -8.17 -22.41
CA GLN A 94 -7.64 -7.50 -23.34
C GLN A 94 -8.20 -6.17 -23.80
N LEU A 95 -7.30 -5.24 -24.07
CA LEU A 95 -7.61 -3.92 -24.59
C LEU A 95 -6.60 -3.57 -25.67
N THR A 96 -7.07 -3.11 -26.83
CA THR A 96 -6.18 -2.70 -27.92
C THR A 96 -6.34 -1.21 -28.19
N ASP A 97 -5.21 -0.52 -28.27
CA ASP A 97 -5.10 0.85 -28.75
C ASP A 97 -3.89 0.93 -29.69
N ALA A 98 -4.17 1.19 -30.98
CA ALA A 98 -3.15 1.24 -32.02
C ALA A 98 -2.19 2.41 -31.84
N THR A 99 -2.56 3.46 -31.10
CA THR A 99 -1.68 4.61 -30.83
C THR A 99 -0.49 4.21 -29.95
N LEU A 100 -0.66 3.20 -29.08
CA LEU A 100 0.41 2.68 -28.22
C LEU A 100 1.56 2.06 -29.02
N ILE A 101 1.30 1.55 -30.23
CA ILE A 101 2.31 0.91 -31.11
C ILE A 101 3.46 1.88 -31.43
N THR A 102 3.15 3.17 -31.52
CA THR A 102 4.14 4.22 -31.86
C THR A 102 4.82 4.82 -30.64
N ALA A 103 4.25 4.60 -29.44
CA ALA A 103 4.76 5.14 -28.19
C ALA A 103 5.73 4.16 -27.48
N TYR A 104 5.59 2.87 -27.73
CA TYR A 104 6.36 1.79 -27.11
C TYR A 104 6.97 0.87 -28.18
N ASP A 105 8.22 0.50 -27.98
CA ASP A 105 9.04 -0.08 -29.04
C ASP A 105 9.20 -1.60 -28.92
N THR A 106 9.02 -2.14 -27.72
CA THR A 106 9.20 -3.56 -27.42
C THR A 106 7.98 -4.19 -26.74
N ASP A 107 7.82 -5.50 -26.96
CA ASP A 107 6.83 -6.28 -26.22
C ASP A 107 7.14 -6.21 -24.72
N ASP A 108 6.10 -6.21 -23.89
CA ASP A 108 6.17 -6.10 -22.43
C ASP A 108 6.71 -4.77 -21.86
N ASP A 109 6.88 -3.71 -22.66
CA ASP A 109 7.29 -2.38 -22.16
C ASP A 109 6.36 -1.81 -21.06
N LEU A 110 5.07 -2.16 -21.15
CA LEU A 110 4.02 -1.76 -20.20
C LEU A 110 3.72 -2.82 -19.13
N LYS A 111 4.51 -3.89 -19.07
CA LYS A 111 4.32 -4.94 -18.08
C LYS A 111 4.51 -4.40 -16.67
N ASP A 112 3.68 -4.87 -15.74
CA ASP A 112 3.61 -4.42 -14.35
C ASP A 112 3.06 -3.00 -14.13
N TRP A 113 2.72 -2.26 -15.18
CA TRP A 113 2.03 -0.97 -15.07
C TRP A 113 0.55 -1.19 -14.75
N TYR A 114 -0.14 -0.13 -14.35
CA TYR A 114 -1.56 -0.14 -14.02
C TYR A 114 -2.36 0.58 -15.09
N CYS A 115 -3.43 -0.05 -15.58
CA CYS A 115 -4.38 0.52 -16.52
C CYS A 115 -5.70 0.83 -15.79
N TYR A 116 -6.20 2.05 -15.97
CA TYR A 116 -7.44 2.57 -15.37
C TYR A 116 -8.38 3.01 -16.47
N ILE A 117 -9.64 2.58 -16.42
CA ILE A 117 -10.68 3.02 -17.34
C ILE A 117 -11.39 4.23 -16.75
N LEU A 118 -11.33 5.35 -17.46
CA LEU A 118 -11.77 6.66 -16.97
C LEU A 118 -13.23 6.97 -17.33
N THR A 119 -13.68 6.54 -18.51
CA THR A 119 -15.03 6.82 -19.02
C THR A 119 -15.59 5.65 -19.79
N GLY A 120 -16.92 5.62 -19.92
CA GLY A 120 -17.64 4.65 -20.73
C GLY A 120 -18.14 3.46 -19.93
N THR A 121 -18.18 2.26 -20.53
CA THR A 121 -18.83 1.09 -19.89
C THR A 121 -17.98 0.52 -18.77
N GLY A 122 -16.66 0.43 -18.97
CA GLY A 122 -15.72 -0.03 -17.93
C GLY A 122 -15.35 1.06 -16.91
N ALA A 123 -16.03 2.21 -16.88
CA ALA A 123 -15.60 3.35 -16.06
C ALA A 123 -15.43 2.99 -14.59
N GLY A 124 -14.27 3.31 -14.04
CA GLY A 124 -13.89 3.00 -12.67
C GLY A 124 -13.19 1.65 -12.49
N SER A 125 -13.18 0.79 -13.51
CA SER A 125 -12.40 -0.44 -13.46
C SER A 125 -10.92 -0.20 -13.72
N TYR A 126 -10.08 -1.02 -13.09
CA TYR A 126 -8.63 -0.95 -13.27
C TYR A 126 -7.99 -2.31 -13.15
N ALA A 127 -6.80 -2.48 -13.71
CA ALA A 127 -6.08 -3.73 -13.65
C ALA A 127 -4.57 -3.52 -13.75
N LYS A 128 -3.81 -4.49 -13.22
CA LYS A 128 -2.38 -4.57 -13.44
C LYS A 128 -2.10 -5.29 -14.76
N ILE A 129 -1.28 -4.68 -15.61
CA ILE A 129 -0.91 -5.20 -16.92
C ILE A 129 0.04 -6.39 -16.74
N THR A 130 -0.34 -7.54 -17.30
CA THR A 130 0.48 -8.76 -17.28
C THR A 130 1.31 -8.94 -18.54
N GLY A 131 0.90 -8.31 -19.64
CA GLY A 131 1.67 -8.30 -20.88
C GLY A 131 1.22 -7.20 -21.86
N TYR A 132 2.12 -6.83 -22.76
CA TYR A 132 1.88 -5.86 -23.83
C TYR A 132 2.44 -6.38 -25.16
N ALA A 133 1.61 -6.38 -26.20
CA ALA A 133 2.01 -6.78 -27.55
C ALA A 133 2.14 -5.54 -28.45
N LYS A 134 3.39 -5.22 -28.84
CA LYS A 134 3.73 -4.04 -29.64
C LYS A 134 3.17 -4.11 -31.05
N ALA A 135 3.04 -5.30 -31.63
CA ALA A 135 2.53 -5.48 -32.99
C ALA A 135 1.10 -4.95 -33.18
N THR A 136 0.28 -5.00 -32.13
CA THR A 136 -1.13 -4.60 -32.16
C THR A 136 -1.47 -3.47 -31.20
N GLY A 137 -0.61 -3.17 -30.22
CA GLY A 137 -0.93 -2.25 -29.14
C GLY A 137 -1.87 -2.87 -28.10
N THR A 138 -1.81 -4.21 -27.94
CA THR A 138 -2.73 -4.94 -27.07
C THR A 138 -2.15 -5.07 -25.67
N ILE A 139 -2.92 -4.62 -24.69
CA ILE A 139 -2.71 -4.80 -23.25
C ILE A 139 -3.46 -6.05 -22.81
N THR A 140 -2.78 -6.91 -22.06
CA THR A 140 -3.37 -8.09 -21.42
C THR A 140 -3.36 -7.92 -19.91
N VAL A 141 -4.46 -8.29 -19.26
CA VAL A 141 -4.61 -8.28 -17.80
C VAL A 141 -5.11 -9.64 -17.32
N THR A 142 -4.96 -9.93 -16.02
CA THR A 142 -5.52 -11.17 -15.45
C THR A 142 -7.02 -11.07 -15.25
N ASP A 143 -7.48 -9.94 -14.70
CA ASP A 143 -8.87 -9.63 -14.45
C ASP A 143 -9.01 -8.11 -14.27
N TRP A 144 -10.17 -7.57 -14.57
CA TRP A 144 -10.50 -6.18 -14.26
C TRP A 144 -11.03 -6.10 -12.84
N LEU A 145 -10.42 -5.23 -12.05
CA LEU A 145 -10.88 -4.90 -10.71
C LEU A 145 -11.92 -3.78 -10.80
N ASP A 146 -12.86 -3.75 -9.86
CA ASP A 146 -13.73 -2.59 -9.66
C ASP A 146 -12.94 -1.38 -9.12
N ALA A 147 -13.61 -0.23 -8.95
CA ALA A 147 -12.99 0.97 -8.40
C ALA A 147 -12.42 0.82 -6.97
N TYR A 148 -12.67 -0.31 -6.33
CA TYR A 148 -12.30 -0.62 -4.95
C TYR A 148 -11.27 -1.74 -4.83
N GLY A 149 -10.85 -2.32 -5.96
CA GLY A 149 -9.89 -3.42 -6.00
C GLY A 149 -10.50 -4.79 -5.75
N ASN A 150 -11.83 -4.93 -5.82
CA ASN A 150 -12.49 -6.24 -5.83
C ASN A 150 -12.47 -6.86 -7.22
N LEU A 151 -12.49 -8.19 -7.28
CA LEU A 151 -12.77 -8.92 -8.52
C LEU A 151 -14.18 -8.61 -9.03
N GLY A 152 -14.38 -8.71 -10.35
CA GLY A 152 -15.66 -8.41 -10.99
C GLY A 152 -15.80 -6.94 -11.42
N GLY A 153 -14.69 -6.30 -11.76
CA GLY A 153 -14.72 -5.07 -12.54
C GLY A 153 -15.42 -5.28 -13.89
N THR A 154 -15.93 -4.19 -14.44
CA THR A 154 -16.58 -4.24 -15.76
C THR A 154 -15.52 -4.15 -16.84
N ASP A 155 -15.54 -5.09 -17.78
CA ASP A 155 -14.67 -5.05 -18.96
C ASP A 155 -14.86 -3.71 -19.71
N PRO A 156 -13.78 -3.06 -20.14
CA PRO A 156 -13.90 -1.90 -21.03
C PRO A 156 -14.51 -2.32 -22.37
N VAL A 157 -15.06 -1.34 -23.09
CA VAL A 157 -15.53 -1.48 -24.46
C VAL A 157 -14.79 -0.50 -25.38
N ALA A 158 -14.92 -0.70 -26.69
CA ALA A 158 -14.44 0.28 -27.67
C ALA A 158 -15.04 1.67 -27.35
N THR A 159 -14.26 2.73 -27.56
CA THR A 159 -14.56 4.13 -27.19
C THR A 159 -14.42 4.50 -25.71
N ASP A 160 -14.20 3.53 -24.81
CA ASP A 160 -13.82 3.85 -23.44
C ASP A 160 -12.48 4.60 -23.43
N THR A 161 -12.27 5.50 -22.47
CA THR A 161 -10.98 6.19 -22.31
C THR A 161 -10.21 5.56 -21.17
N PHE A 162 -8.88 5.53 -21.27
CA PHE A 162 -8.03 4.92 -20.26
C PHE A 162 -6.85 5.82 -19.87
N ALA A 163 -6.28 5.53 -18.70
CA ALA A 163 -4.99 6.04 -18.25
C ALA A 163 -4.10 4.88 -17.80
N ILE A 164 -2.82 4.92 -18.18
CA ILE A 164 -1.79 3.97 -17.74
C ILE A 164 -0.79 4.71 -16.87
N THR A 165 -0.49 4.15 -15.71
CA THR A 165 0.53 4.66 -14.78
C THR A 165 1.50 3.54 -14.37
N PRO A 166 2.81 3.81 -14.23
CA PRO A 166 3.80 2.81 -13.82
C PRO A 166 3.69 2.37 -12.35
N VAL A 167 2.95 3.13 -11.54
CA VAL A 167 2.67 2.83 -10.13
C VAL A 167 1.17 2.85 -9.88
N GLU A 168 0.74 2.18 -8.81
CA GLU A 168 -0.67 2.19 -8.39
C GLU A 168 -1.08 3.61 -8.00
N THR A 169 -2.11 4.13 -8.64
CA THR A 169 -2.74 5.42 -8.35
C THR A 169 -4.22 5.23 -8.07
N VAL A 170 -4.87 6.26 -7.51
CA VAL A 170 -6.32 6.23 -7.28
C VAL A 170 -7.05 6.77 -8.50
N GLY A 171 -7.70 5.86 -9.26
CA GLY A 171 -8.48 6.22 -10.45
C GLY A 171 -7.64 6.80 -11.61
N GLY A 172 -6.37 6.40 -11.73
CA GLY A 172 -5.46 6.90 -12.77
C GLY A 172 -4.97 8.34 -12.55
N ASP A 173 -5.15 8.89 -11.35
CA ASP A 173 -4.73 10.23 -10.97
C ASP A 173 -3.33 10.20 -10.32
N ILE A 174 -2.32 10.71 -11.04
CA ILE A 174 -0.92 10.79 -10.58
C ILE A 174 -0.68 11.73 -9.38
N SER A 175 -1.73 12.39 -8.88
CA SER A 175 -1.67 13.16 -7.64
C SER A 175 -2.26 12.42 -6.44
N ARG A 176 -2.68 11.16 -6.61
CA ARG A 176 -3.36 10.37 -5.58
C ARG A 176 -2.81 8.94 -5.53
N TYR A 177 -2.28 8.56 -4.37
CA TYR A 177 -1.62 7.28 -4.19
C TYR A 177 -2.25 6.51 -3.02
N PRO A 178 -2.66 5.24 -3.22
CA PRO A 178 -3.15 4.43 -2.13
C PRO A 178 -1.99 4.07 -1.19
N LEU A 179 -2.21 4.24 0.10
CA LEU A 179 -1.24 3.88 1.14
C LEU A 179 -1.32 2.39 1.48
N ALA A 180 -0.29 1.89 2.14
CA ALA A 180 -0.23 0.51 2.61
C ALA A 180 -1.44 0.17 3.49
N GLU A 181 -1.93 -1.06 3.40
CA GLU A 181 -3.15 -1.50 4.09
C GLU A 181 -3.05 -1.44 5.62
N ASN A 182 -1.84 -1.51 6.15
CA ASN A 182 -1.56 -1.43 7.57
C ASN A 182 -1.34 0.02 8.06
N PHE A 183 -1.59 1.03 7.22
CA PHE A 183 -1.44 2.43 7.58
C PHE A 183 -2.64 2.95 8.38
N GLY A 184 -2.37 3.56 9.55
CA GLY A 184 -3.38 3.94 10.55
C GLY A 184 -3.94 5.36 10.43
N GLY A 185 -3.51 6.15 9.44
CA GLY A 185 -4.07 7.50 9.21
C GLY A 185 -3.22 8.67 9.70
N GLU A 186 -2.23 8.41 10.56
CA GLU A 186 -1.38 9.46 11.13
C GLU A 186 0.05 9.33 10.62
N VAL A 187 0.61 10.45 10.14
CA VAL A 187 2.03 10.61 9.83
C VAL A 187 2.66 11.54 10.84
N ASN A 188 3.86 11.18 11.30
CA ASN A 188 4.65 12.00 12.20
C ASN A 188 6.08 12.08 11.66
N GLY A 189 6.54 13.30 11.38
CA GLY A 189 7.86 13.58 10.81
C GLY A 189 7.80 14.24 9.43
N GLU A 190 8.95 14.69 8.97
CA GLU A 190 9.12 15.27 7.64
C GLU A 190 9.13 14.18 6.56
N ILE A 191 8.82 14.58 5.32
CA ILE A 191 8.95 13.70 4.16
C ILE A 191 10.44 13.61 3.80
N HIS A 192 10.95 12.39 3.77
CA HIS A 192 12.33 12.13 3.36
C HIS A 192 12.35 11.51 1.97
N TYR A 193 13.20 12.08 1.10
CA TYR A 193 13.52 11.48 -0.19
C TYR A 193 14.52 10.34 -0.01
N GLU A 194 14.37 9.30 -0.82
CA GLU A 194 15.35 8.22 -0.85
C GLU A 194 16.71 8.75 -1.32
N ALA A 195 17.79 8.25 -0.74
CA ALA A 195 19.14 8.66 -1.11
C ALA A 195 19.40 8.42 -2.61
N ASN A 196 20.13 9.32 -3.27
CA ASN A 196 20.44 9.27 -4.70
C ASN A 196 19.23 9.36 -5.65
N THR A 197 18.10 9.89 -5.18
CA THR A 197 16.97 10.25 -6.06
C THR A 197 17.01 11.73 -6.42
N ASN A 198 16.79 12.05 -7.69
CA ASN A 198 16.63 13.42 -8.14
C ASN A 198 15.30 13.97 -7.63
N HIS A 199 15.34 14.88 -6.66
CA HIS A 199 14.17 15.61 -6.19
C HIS A 199 14.36 17.11 -6.44
N ALA A 200 13.45 17.71 -7.22
CA ALA A 200 13.54 19.12 -7.61
C ALA A 200 12.78 20.07 -6.65
N ALA A 201 11.89 19.54 -5.81
CA ALA A 201 11.03 20.32 -4.92
C ALA A 201 10.87 19.63 -3.57
N ILE A 202 10.72 20.43 -2.51
CA ILE A 202 10.40 19.98 -1.15
C ILE A 202 8.88 19.84 -1.02
N ILE A 203 8.41 18.66 -0.64
CA ILE A 203 7.01 18.39 -0.33
C ILE A 203 6.79 18.60 1.16
N ASN A 204 5.80 19.42 1.50
CA ASN A 204 5.43 19.69 2.89
C ASN A 204 4.05 19.14 3.22
N TRP A 205 3.87 18.66 4.45
CA TRP A 205 2.55 18.30 4.95
C TRP A 205 1.65 19.53 5.06
N ARG A 206 0.41 19.39 4.59
CA ARG A 206 -0.66 20.39 4.69
C ARG A 206 -2.00 19.73 4.95
N ASP A 207 -2.97 20.55 5.33
CA ASP A 207 -4.34 20.10 5.54
C ASP A 207 -5.00 19.69 4.23
N GLU A 208 -5.82 18.64 4.30
CA GLU A 208 -6.57 18.14 3.16
C GLU A 208 -7.47 19.22 2.53
N ALA A 209 -8.12 20.03 3.36
CA ALA A 209 -9.00 21.11 2.92
C ALA A 209 -8.24 22.16 2.08
N TYR A 210 -6.99 22.44 2.42
CA TYR A 210 -6.13 23.36 1.67
C TYR A 210 -5.83 22.82 0.26
N ILE A 211 -5.55 21.51 0.16
CA ILE A 211 -5.29 20.85 -1.12
C ILE A 211 -6.57 20.81 -1.97
N ARG A 212 -7.73 20.42 -1.39
CA ARG A 212 -9.02 20.39 -2.12
C ARG A 212 -9.38 21.77 -2.69
N ALA A 213 -9.23 22.84 -1.91
CA ALA A 213 -9.57 24.20 -2.34
C ALA A 213 -8.74 24.66 -3.56
N ARG A 214 -7.46 24.28 -3.62
CA ARG A 214 -6.57 24.67 -4.73
C ARG A 214 -6.70 23.79 -5.97
N ARG A 215 -7.01 22.51 -5.80
CA ARG A 215 -7.28 21.58 -6.92
C ARG A 215 -8.53 21.95 -7.70
N ALA A 216 -9.52 22.60 -7.07
CA ALA A 216 -10.72 23.07 -7.76
C ALA A 216 -10.48 24.25 -8.71
N VAL A 217 -9.35 24.96 -8.58
CA VAL A 217 -9.12 26.27 -9.21
C VAL A 217 -7.95 26.27 -10.21
N THR A 218 -7.01 25.32 -10.12
CA THR A 218 -5.74 25.37 -10.88
C THR A 218 -5.54 24.12 -11.74
N VAL A 219 -5.02 24.31 -12.96
CA VAL A 219 -4.49 23.22 -13.79
C VAL A 219 -3.25 22.65 -13.10
N ILE A 220 -3.27 21.35 -12.82
CA ILE A 220 -2.20 20.63 -12.11
C ILE A 220 -1.04 20.42 -13.09
N THR A 221 -0.03 21.28 -13.04
CA THR A 221 1.24 21.11 -13.77
C THR A 221 2.41 21.45 -12.85
N GLY A 222 3.45 20.60 -12.82
CA GLY A 222 4.70 20.84 -12.10
C GLY A 222 5.03 19.83 -11.01
N TYR A 223 5.98 20.16 -10.14
CA TYR A 223 6.39 19.29 -9.03
C TYR A 223 5.43 19.40 -7.84
N PRO A 224 5.16 18.30 -7.12
CA PRO A 224 4.36 18.33 -5.90
C PRO A 224 5.05 19.18 -4.83
N GLN A 225 4.28 20.03 -4.16
CA GLN A 225 4.77 20.91 -3.09
C GLN A 225 4.07 20.65 -1.76
N PHE A 226 2.84 20.16 -1.81
CA PHE A 226 2.06 19.86 -0.62
C PHE A 226 1.50 18.45 -0.70
N ALA A 227 1.49 17.77 0.43
CA ALA A 227 0.86 16.47 0.59
C ALA A 227 -0.08 16.47 1.80
N ALA A 228 -1.16 15.72 1.71
CA ALA A 228 -2.06 15.42 2.82
C ALA A 228 -2.46 13.94 2.78
N ILE A 229 -2.90 13.43 3.93
CA ILE A 229 -3.42 12.07 4.04
C ILE A 229 -4.89 12.13 4.37
N ARG A 230 -5.67 11.26 3.72
CA ARG A 230 -7.10 11.13 3.98
C ARG A 230 -7.56 9.69 3.84
N PRO A 231 -8.69 9.32 4.44
CA PRO A 231 -9.32 8.03 4.16
C PRO A 231 -9.64 7.95 2.66
N LEU A 232 -9.40 6.79 2.05
CA LEU A 232 -9.86 6.55 0.69
C LEU A 232 -11.39 6.48 0.73
N GLU A 233 -12.05 7.53 0.25
CA GLU A 233 -13.51 7.60 0.18
C GLU A 233 -14.02 6.71 -0.96
N PHE A 234 -14.84 5.72 -0.62
CA PHE A 234 -15.52 4.87 -1.59
C PHE A 234 -16.77 5.59 -2.11
N TYR A 235 -16.96 5.66 -3.42
CA TYR A 235 -18.17 6.23 -3.99
C TYR A 235 -19.37 5.30 -3.72
N ALA A 236 -20.56 5.87 -3.50
CA ALA A 236 -21.82 5.11 -3.47
C ALA A 236 -21.94 3.92 -2.47
N GLY A 237 -21.44 4.06 -1.23
CA GLY A 237 -21.80 3.12 -0.14
C GLY A 237 -21.26 1.69 -0.30
N GLY A 238 -20.37 1.44 -1.26
CA GLY A 238 -19.67 0.18 -1.40
C GLY A 238 -18.67 -0.01 -0.26
N THR A 239 -18.68 -1.17 0.39
CA THR A 239 -17.55 -1.60 1.21
C THR A 239 -16.48 -2.11 0.27
N GLY A 240 -15.41 -1.33 0.06
CA GLY A 240 -14.18 -1.90 -0.49
C GLY A 240 -13.70 -3.06 0.39
N PRO A 241 -12.90 -3.99 -0.14
CA PRO A 241 -12.46 -5.15 0.62
C PRO A 241 -11.62 -4.73 1.83
N LYS A 242 -11.08 -3.50 1.84
CA LYS A 242 -10.17 -2.97 2.86
C LYS A 242 -10.29 -1.45 2.99
N ARG A 243 -10.45 -0.91 4.21
CA ARG A 243 -10.33 0.53 4.50
C ARG A 243 -8.86 0.94 4.33
N ARG A 244 -8.53 1.66 3.25
CA ARG A 244 -7.19 2.20 3.00
C ARG A 244 -7.20 3.72 3.17
N TRP A 245 -6.00 4.27 3.34
CA TRP A 245 -5.77 5.71 3.27
C TRP A 245 -5.14 6.04 1.92
N GLU A 246 -5.27 7.28 1.48
CA GLU A 246 -4.56 7.79 0.31
C GLU A 246 -3.72 9.02 0.66
N LEU A 247 -2.57 9.11 0.01
CA LEU A 247 -1.76 10.32 -0.08
C LEU A 247 -2.32 11.15 -1.23
N ILE A 248 -2.71 12.38 -0.95
CA ILE A 248 -3.08 13.37 -1.96
C ILE A 248 -2.00 14.43 -2.06
N GLU A 249 -1.66 14.80 -3.28
CA GLU A 249 -0.65 15.81 -3.55
C GLU A 249 -1.24 17.02 -4.28
N PHE A 250 -0.63 18.17 -4.06
CA PHE A 250 -0.87 19.38 -4.85
C PHE A 250 0.42 19.81 -5.55
N GLN A 251 0.32 19.96 -6.86
CA GLN A 251 1.36 20.55 -7.70
C GLN A 251 0.98 22.00 -7.97
N SER A 252 1.89 22.92 -7.68
CA SER A 252 1.70 24.33 -8.01
C SER A 252 2.39 24.62 -9.34
N CYS A 253 1.65 25.18 -10.29
CA CYS A 253 2.25 25.81 -11.45
C CYS A 253 3.09 27.01 -10.97
N ARG A 254 4.37 27.05 -11.33
CA ARG A 254 5.19 28.26 -11.21
C ARG A 254 4.88 29.11 -12.44
N VAL A 255 4.06 30.15 -12.26
CA VAL A 255 3.90 31.22 -13.25
C VAL A 255 5.13 32.10 -13.23
#